data_AF-A0A0Q3G4K2-F1
#
_entry.id   AF-A0A0Q3G4K2-F1
#
_cell.length_a   1.000
_cell.length_b   1.000
_cell.length_c   1.000
_cell.angle_alpha   90.00
_cell.angle_beta   90.00
_cell.angle_gamma   90.00
#
_symmetry.space_group_name_H-M   'P 1'
#
loop_
_entity.id
_entity.type
_entity.pdbx_description
1 polymer ?
#
loop_
_entity_poly.entity_id
_entity_poly.type
_entity_poly.pdbx_seq_one_letter_code
_entity_poly.pdbx_strand_id
1 'polypeptide(L)'
;MAVHLEPRPAAGSFAWKREPNTKPTNSPLPSRAPTPMICPVAASTPLLCPIPARLSRPLLPETVGTRATGNSHPRLRPNGRNLRRFRSGLSPALAAAAPTMDLSPRKDLYPHVEPYDTGRLKVSDVHTIYYEQSGNPGGHPVVFLHGGPGAGTSPGNRRFFDPEFYRIVLFDQRGAGKSTPHACLEENTTWDLVSDIEKLREHLDIPEWQVFGGSWGSTLALAYSQTHPDKVTGIVIRGIFLLRKKELDWFYEGGAATIFPDAWEPFRDFIPEDERNCFIAAYSKRLTSSDANLQIEAAKRWTMWEMMTAHLIQNHENIKRGNDDKFSLAFARIENHYFVNKGFLPSDSHLLDNVDKIRHIKAFIVQGRYDVCCPMMSAWDLHKAWPEAEFKVVPDAGHSANEIGVAAELVSANEKFKSMLRK
;
A
#
# COMPACT_ATOMS: atom_id res chain seq x y z
N MET A 1 25.49 -10.46 -65.72
CA MET A 1 26.85 -9.87 -65.75
C MET A 1 27.02 -9.10 -64.44
N ALA A 2 27.39 -9.68 -63.30
CA ALA A 2 28.32 -10.78 -63.04
C ALA A 2 29.68 -10.54 -63.70
N VAL A 3 30.64 -10.03 -62.92
CA VAL A 3 32.02 -10.52 -62.87
C VAL A 3 32.44 -10.34 -61.40
N HIS A 4 32.46 -11.37 -60.55
CA HIS A 4 33.34 -12.55 -60.51
C HIS A 4 34.67 -12.24 -59.79
N LEU A 5 34.92 -12.87 -58.63
CA LEU A 5 35.64 -14.17 -58.44
C LEU A 5 37.13 -13.86 -58.13
N GLU A 6 37.88 -14.56 -57.27
CA GLU A 6 37.89 -15.98 -56.90
C GLU A 6 38.92 -16.24 -55.75
N PRO A 7 39.28 -17.50 -55.34
CA PRO A 7 39.41 -17.89 -53.93
C PRO A 7 40.70 -18.72 -53.59
N ARG A 8 40.77 -19.25 -52.34
CA ARG A 8 41.33 -20.55 -51.81
C ARG A 8 42.75 -21.04 -52.20
N PRO A 9 43.48 -21.83 -51.36
CA PRO A 9 43.08 -23.07 -50.62
C PRO A 9 43.50 -23.08 -49.12
N ALA A 10 42.96 -23.84 -48.15
CA ALA A 10 42.59 -25.26 -47.94
C ALA A 10 43.75 -26.22 -47.59
N ALA A 11 43.77 -26.68 -46.32
CA ALA A 11 44.19 -27.99 -45.74
C ALA A 11 44.83 -27.77 -44.33
N GLY A 12 44.54 -28.51 -43.26
CA GLY A 12 43.91 -29.81 -43.14
C GLY A 12 43.41 -30.12 -41.71
N SER A 13 42.69 -31.23 -41.66
CA SER A 13 41.84 -31.81 -40.62
C SER A 13 42.57 -32.60 -39.53
N PHE A 14 41.95 -32.75 -38.35
CA PHE A 14 41.89 -34.03 -37.65
C PHE A 14 40.58 -34.19 -36.85
N ALA A 15 39.95 -35.36 -37.02
CA ALA A 15 38.73 -35.82 -36.35
C ALA A 15 38.92 -37.27 -35.91
N TRP A 16 38.32 -37.67 -34.79
CA TRP A 16 37.97 -39.07 -34.42
C TRP A 16 36.70 -38.99 -33.54
N LYS A 17 35.52 -39.33 -34.06
CA LYS A 17 34.81 -40.64 -34.18
C LYS A 17 34.17 -41.17 -32.87
N ARG A 18 32.87 -41.43 -32.96
CA ARG A 18 31.96 -42.13 -32.01
C ARG A 18 31.83 -43.63 -32.37
N GLU A 19 31.35 -44.41 -31.39
CA GLU A 19 30.31 -45.49 -31.40
C GLU A 19 30.68 -46.72 -30.52
N PRO A 20 29.78 -47.67 -30.16
CA PRO A 20 28.37 -47.56 -29.67
C PRO A 20 27.97 -48.58 -28.54
N ASN A 21 26.83 -48.30 -27.88
CA ASN A 21 25.70 -49.13 -27.38
C ASN A 21 25.88 -50.54 -26.72
N THR A 22 25.25 -50.77 -25.54
CA THR A 22 24.36 -51.93 -25.21
C THR A 22 23.64 -51.76 -23.84
N LYS A 23 22.36 -52.17 -23.77
CA LYS A 23 21.42 -52.39 -22.62
C LYS A 23 21.12 -53.91 -22.54
N PRO A 24 20.24 -54.50 -21.67
CA PRO A 24 19.47 -54.04 -20.48
C PRO A 24 19.50 -55.05 -19.28
N THR A 25 18.81 -54.78 -18.15
CA THR A 25 17.91 -55.74 -17.45
C THR A 25 17.04 -55.07 -16.37
N ASN A 26 15.93 -55.73 -16.03
CA ASN A 26 14.65 -55.29 -15.44
C ASN A 26 14.58 -55.15 -13.89
N SER A 27 13.78 -54.16 -13.43
CA SER A 27 12.70 -54.14 -12.38
C SER A 27 12.87 -54.79 -10.98
N PRO A 28 12.05 -54.47 -9.93
CA PRO A 28 11.11 -53.35 -9.71
C PRO A 28 11.24 -52.62 -8.32
N LEU A 29 10.47 -51.52 -8.21
CA LEU A 29 10.02 -50.76 -7.01
C LEU A 29 9.56 -51.63 -5.80
N PRO A 30 9.54 -51.08 -4.56
CA PRO A 30 8.36 -50.34 -4.11
C PRO A 30 8.59 -49.05 -3.29
N SER A 31 7.50 -48.28 -3.32
CA SER A 31 7.11 -47.09 -2.59
C SER A 31 7.38 -47.07 -1.07
N ARG A 32 7.67 -45.88 -0.54
CA ARG A 32 7.24 -45.45 0.80
C ARG A 32 7.05 -43.93 0.83
N ALA A 33 5.80 -43.52 1.01
CA ALA A 33 5.41 -42.17 1.36
C ALA A 33 5.79 -41.88 2.84
N PRO A 34 6.12 -40.64 3.21
CA PRO A 34 6.28 -40.28 4.61
C PRO A 34 4.91 -40.07 5.26
N THR A 35 4.64 -40.84 6.31
CA THR A 35 3.49 -40.69 7.20
C THR A 35 3.63 -39.39 8.02
N PRO A 36 2.56 -38.62 8.26
CA PRO A 36 2.63 -37.42 9.09
C PRO A 36 2.77 -37.80 10.57
N MET A 37 3.67 -37.12 11.28
CA MET A 37 3.77 -37.19 12.73
C MET A 37 2.49 -36.62 13.38
N ILE A 38 1.84 -37.47 14.17
CA ILE A 38 0.74 -37.12 15.05
C ILE A 38 1.34 -36.49 16.32
N CYS A 39 1.12 -35.20 16.53
CA CYS A 39 1.32 -34.57 17.84
C CYS A 39 0.17 -34.97 18.78
N PRO A 40 0.44 -35.43 20.01
CA PRO A 40 -0.61 -35.75 20.96
C PRO A 40 -1.26 -34.46 21.49
N VAL A 41 -2.59 -34.43 21.40
CA VAL A 41 -3.47 -33.42 21.99
C VAL A 41 -3.36 -33.51 23.52
N ALA A 42 -2.79 -32.47 24.15
CA ALA A 42 -2.91 -32.28 25.59
C ALA A 42 -4.27 -31.67 25.90
N ALA A 43 -5.13 -32.46 26.54
CA ALA A 43 -6.40 -32.01 27.08
C ALA A 43 -6.16 -31.07 28.28
N SER A 44 -6.53 -29.80 28.15
CA SER A 44 -6.63 -28.86 29.27
C SER A 44 -8.09 -28.55 29.54
N THR A 45 -8.61 -29.10 30.62
CA THR A 45 -9.92 -28.82 31.22
C THR A 45 -9.98 -27.34 31.67
N PRO A 46 -11.07 -26.59 31.42
CA PRO A 46 -11.19 -25.24 31.94
C PRO A 46 -11.62 -25.26 33.42
N LEU A 47 -10.80 -24.66 34.27
CA LEU A 47 -11.16 -24.31 35.64
C LEU A 47 -12.19 -23.17 35.62
N LEU A 48 -13.43 -23.48 36.02
CA LEU A 48 -14.43 -22.51 36.41
C LEU A 48 -13.96 -21.72 37.64
N CYS A 49 -14.12 -20.40 37.61
CA CYS A 49 -14.18 -19.58 38.82
C CYS A 49 -15.39 -18.63 38.74
N PRO A 50 -16.13 -18.43 39.85
CA PRO A 50 -17.52 -17.97 39.82
C PRO A 50 -17.71 -16.45 39.89
N ILE A 51 -18.83 -16.02 39.33
CA ILE A 51 -19.46 -14.70 39.46
C ILE A 51 -19.97 -14.50 40.90
N PRO A 52 -19.88 -13.29 41.48
CA PRO A 52 -20.83 -12.83 42.49
C PRO A 52 -21.82 -11.81 41.93
N ALA A 53 -23.07 -12.00 42.32
CA ALA A 53 -24.25 -11.26 41.90
C ALA A 53 -24.46 -9.93 42.65
N ARG A 54 -25.16 -9.02 41.95
CA ARG A 54 -26.18 -8.03 42.38
C ARG A 54 -25.93 -7.14 43.61
N LEU A 55 -26.25 -5.85 43.44
CA LEU A 55 -27.19 -5.04 44.27
C LEU A 55 -27.49 -3.75 43.44
N SER A 56 -28.68 -3.59 42.86
CA SER A 56 -29.88 -2.86 43.39
C SER A 56 -29.95 -1.38 43.00
N ARG A 57 -30.96 -1.03 42.17
CA ARG A 57 -31.47 0.32 41.86
C ARG A 57 -32.19 0.95 43.07
N PRO A 58 -32.38 2.28 43.08
CA PRO A 58 -33.75 2.84 42.94
C PRO A 58 -33.80 4.06 41.98
N LEU A 59 -34.75 4.11 41.03
CA LEU A 59 -36.05 4.84 41.00
C LEU A 59 -35.96 6.34 40.60
N LEU A 60 -36.69 6.65 39.51
CA LEU A 60 -36.93 7.96 38.87
C LEU A 60 -37.90 8.85 39.71
N PRO A 61 -38.16 10.13 39.35
CA PRO A 61 -39.12 10.45 38.27
C PRO A 61 -38.74 11.64 37.36
N GLU A 62 -39.48 11.71 36.25
CA GLU A 62 -39.46 12.67 35.16
C GLU A 62 -40.48 13.83 35.34
N THR A 63 -40.16 14.98 34.70
CA THR A 63 -41.04 15.95 33.97
C THR A 63 -41.78 17.12 34.66
N VAL A 64 -42.03 18.12 33.78
CA VAL A 64 -42.83 19.38 33.83
C VAL A 64 -42.01 20.61 34.26
N GLY A 65 -41.84 21.74 33.55
CA GLY A 65 -42.52 22.35 32.40
C GLY A 65 -43.13 23.70 32.82
N THR A 66 -42.66 24.87 32.33
CA THR A 66 -43.45 26.11 32.04
C THR A 66 -42.59 27.36 31.70
N ARG A 67 -43.27 28.32 31.04
CA ARG A 67 -42.83 29.48 30.24
C ARG A 67 -42.45 30.76 31.00
N ALA A 68 -41.54 31.52 30.36
CA ALA A 68 -41.53 32.94 29.96
C ALA A 68 -41.89 34.10 30.92
N THR A 69 -40.99 35.09 30.97
CA THR A 69 -41.18 36.56 30.85
C THR A 69 -39.81 37.14 30.37
N GLY A 70 -39.61 38.21 29.59
CA GLY A 70 -40.43 39.33 29.12
C GLY A 70 -39.84 40.68 29.61
N ASN A 71 -39.08 41.40 28.76
CA ASN A 71 -38.87 42.89 28.70
C ASN A 71 -37.53 43.24 28.00
N SER A 72 -37.45 43.88 26.83
CA SER A 72 -37.83 45.24 26.37
C SER A 72 -36.71 46.29 26.54
N HIS A 73 -36.12 46.76 25.42
CA HIS A 73 -36.03 48.19 25.04
C HIS A 73 -35.31 48.40 23.68
N PRO A 74 -35.64 49.45 22.89
CA PRO A 74 -35.33 49.56 21.45
C PRO A 74 -34.13 50.46 21.11
N ARG A 75 -33.52 50.23 19.93
CA ARG A 75 -32.40 51.02 19.37
C ARG A 75 -32.84 52.06 18.34
N LEU A 76 -32.18 53.22 18.43
CA LEU A 76 -32.28 54.41 17.59
C LEU A 76 -31.72 54.22 16.16
N ARG A 77 -32.31 54.95 15.21
CA ARG A 77 -31.82 55.17 13.83
C ARG A 77 -30.66 56.18 13.80
N PRO A 78 -29.80 56.16 12.76
CA PRO A 78 -29.06 57.34 12.36
C PRO A 78 -29.46 57.85 10.97
N ASN A 79 -29.25 59.15 10.78
CA ASN A 79 -29.59 59.97 9.63
C ASN A 79 -28.28 60.55 9.05
N GLY A 80 -28.12 60.56 7.73
CA GLY A 80 -27.51 61.70 7.03
C GLY A 80 -26.05 61.63 6.53
N ARG A 81 -25.93 61.83 5.20
CA ARG A 81 -25.02 62.75 4.45
C ARG A 81 -23.71 62.21 3.84
N ASN A 82 -23.80 62.07 2.50
CA ASN A 82 -22.91 62.56 1.43
C ASN A 82 -21.47 63.01 1.77
N LEU A 83 -20.49 62.44 1.07
CA LEU A 83 -19.29 63.14 0.62
C LEU A 83 -18.79 62.59 -0.73
N ARG A 84 -18.60 63.54 -1.66
CA ARG A 84 -18.10 63.39 -3.04
C ARG A 84 -16.66 62.86 -3.03
N ARG A 85 -16.30 61.99 -3.98
CA ARG A 85 -14.89 61.69 -4.30
C ARG A 85 -14.56 62.15 -5.71
N PHE A 86 -13.49 62.94 -5.77
CA PHE A 86 -12.81 63.43 -6.96
C PHE A 86 -12.21 62.30 -7.80
N ARG A 87 -12.27 62.45 -9.13
CA ARG A 87 -11.41 61.73 -10.08
C ARG A 87 -10.10 62.48 -10.21
N SER A 88 -8.99 61.78 -10.05
CA SER A 88 -7.70 62.15 -10.65
C SER A 88 -6.98 60.86 -11.04
N GLY A 89 -6.77 60.68 -12.34
CA GLY A 89 -5.96 59.59 -12.86
C GLY A 89 -4.48 59.84 -12.59
N LEU A 90 -3.75 58.75 -12.40
CA LEU A 90 -2.32 58.59 -12.62
C LEU A 90 -2.06 57.09 -12.62
N SER A 91 -1.67 56.55 -13.78
CA SER A 91 -0.97 55.28 -13.88
C SER A 91 0.51 55.60 -13.94
N PRO A 92 1.37 54.85 -13.23
CA PRO A 92 2.37 54.13 -14.01
C PRO A 92 2.68 52.72 -13.46
N ALA A 93 2.85 51.81 -14.42
CA ALA A 93 3.89 50.79 -14.55
C ALA A 93 4.25 49.86 -13.36
N LEU A 94 4.12 48.56 -13.65
CA LEU A 94 4.95 47.42 -13.20
C LEU A 94 5.40 47.43 -11.74
N ALA A 95 4.55 46.86 -10.89
CA ALA A 95 5.03 45.97 -9.85
C ALA A 95 4.64 44.55 -10.26
N ALA A 96 5.55 43.83 -10.91
CA ALA A 96 5.46 42.37 -10.94
C ALA A 96 5.57 41.95 -9.48
N ALA A 97 4.44 41.55 -8.89
CA ALA A 97 4.44 40.92 -7.58
C ALA A 97 5.33 39.68 -7.71
N ALA A 98 6.48 39.70 -7.04
CA ALA A 98 7.18 38.47 -6.73
C ALA A 98 6.15 37.54 -6.07
N PRO A 99 6.09 36.25 -6.43
CA PRO A 99 5.18 35.34 -5.75
C PRO A 99 5.61 35.34 -4.29
N THR A 100 4.78 35.94 -3.42
CA THR A 100 4.82 35.66 -2.00
C THR A 100 4.65 34.16 -1.91
N MET A 101 5.73 33.43 -1.60
CA MET A 101 5.62 32.02 -1.29
C MET A 101 4.62 31.92 -0.16
N ASP A 102 3.42 31.45 -0.48
CA ASP A 102 2.48 31.04 0.53
C ASP A 102 3.14 29.87 1.26
N LEU A 103 3.64 30.14 2.46
CA LEU A 103 4.27 29.17 3.34
C LEU A 103 3.21 28.32 4.06
N SER A 104 1.91 28.53 3.79
CA SER A 104 0.90 27.61 4.24
C SER A 104 1.09 26.26 3.54
N PRO A 105 1.12 25.13 4.28
CA PRO A 105 1.30 23.84 3.64
C PRO A 105 0.16 23.62 2.65
N ARG A 106 0.47 23.30 1.39
CA ARG A 106 -0.56 22.88 0.44
C ARG A 106 -1.25 21.63 1.01
N LYS A 107 -2.58 21.71 1.17
CA LYS A 107 -3.39 20.63 1.72
C LYS A 107 -4.19 19.86 0.67
N ASP A 108 -4.27 20.40 -0.54
CA ASP A 108 -4.99 19.76 -1.63
C ASP A 108 -4.06 18.95 -2.54
N LEU A 109 -4.59 17.86 -3.07
CA LEU A 109 -3.95 17.10 -4.15
C LEU A 109 -3.65 18.01 -5.35
N TYR A 110 -2.48 17.83 -5.96
CA TYR A 110 -2.11 18.49 -7.20
C TYR A 110 -3.11 18.17 -8.34
N PRO A 111 -3.23 19.01 -9.37
CA PRO A 111 -4.01 18.69 -10.56
C PRO A 111 -3.58 17.36 -11.21
N HIS A 112 -4.45 16.80 -12.03
CA HIS A 112 -4.09 15.62 -12.83
C HIS A 112 -2.94 15.96 -13.78
N VAL A 113 -1.98 15.02 -13.90
CA VAL A 113 -0.87 15.06 -14.83
C VAL A 113 -0.81 13.71 -15.56
N GLU A 114 -0.63 13.76 -16.88
CA GLU A 114 -0.43 12.57 -17.70
C GLU A 114 1.04 12.14 -17.69
N PRO A 115 1.33 10.84 -17.86
CA PRO A 115 2.70 10.39 -17.91
C PRO A 115 3.33 10.84 -19.23
N TYR A 116 4.56 11.35 -19.17
CA TYR A 116 5.32 11.69 -20.37
C TYR A 116 6.04 10.47 -20.97
N ASP A 117 6.24 9.42 -20.17
CA ASP A 117 6.84 8.15 -20.57
C ASP A 117 6.14 6.98 -19.87
N THR A 118 5.96 5.89 -20.60
CA THR A 118 5.43 4.63 -20.06
C THR A 118 6.15 3.47 -20.72
N GLY A 119 6.46 2.42 -19.95
CA GLY A 119 7.19 1.29 -20.48
C GLY A 119 6.88 -0.02 -19.78
N ARG A 120 7.57 -1.06 -20.25
CA ARG A 120 7.57 -2.39 -19.66
C ARG A 120 9.01 -2.83 -19.46
N LEU A 121 9.34 -3.31 -18.27
CA LEU A 121 10.67 -3.78 -17.92
C LEU A 121 10.63 -5.28 -17.62
N LYS A 122 11.37 -6.09 -18.39
CA LYS A 122 11.56 -7.51 -18.07
C LYS A 122 12.50 -7.60 -16.86
N VAL A 123 12.01 -8.12 -15.75
CA VAL A 123 12.76 -8.20 -14.48
C VAL A 123 13.17 -9.62 -14.11
N SER A 124 12.53 -10.63 -14.68
CA SER A 124 12.96 -12.03 -14.64
C SER A 124 12.53 -12.75 -15.92
N ASP A 125 12.83 -14.05 -16.04
CA ASP A 125 12.32 -14.84 -17.16
C ASP A 125 10.80 -15.01 -17.13
N VAL A 126 10.18 -14.85 -15.96
CA VAL A 126 8.73 -14.92 -15.77
C VAL A 126 8.11 -13.53 -15.89
N HIS A 127 8.68 -12.51 -15.23
CA HIS A 127 7.98 -11.24 -14.99
C HIS A 127 8.42 -10.09 -15.89
N THR A 128 7.41 -9.33 -16.32
CA THR A 128 7.57 -8.03 -16.96
C THR A 128 6.66 -7.02 -16.24
N ILE A 129 7.28 -6.02 -15.61
CA ILE A 129 6.56 -4.98 -14.87
C ILE A 129 6.22 -3.78 -15.77
N TYR A 130 5.07 -3.17 -15.55
CA TYR A 130 4.71 -1.88 -16.14
C TYR A 130 5.27 -0.74 -15.28
N TYR A 131 5.76 0.32 -15.92
CA TYR A 131 6.12 1.57 -15.25
C TYR A 131 5.66 2.78 -16.05
N GLU A 132 5.60 3.93 -15.37
CA GLU A 132 5.35 5.23 -15.96
C GLU A 132 6.15 6.33 -15.25
N GLN A 133 6.43 7.41 -15.98
CA GLN A 133 7.06 8.61 -15.48
C GLN A 133 6.18 9.84 -15.76
N SER A 134 6.00 10.68 -14.74
CA SER A 134 5.17 11.89 -14.77
C SER A 134 5.88 13.08 -14.10
N GLY A 135 5.31 14.27 -14.23
CA GLY A 135 5.88 15.48 -13.65
C GLY A 135 7.05 16.03 -14.49
N ASN A 136 8.11 16.47 -13.82
CA ASN A 136 9.27 17.10 -14.45
C ASN A 136 10.36 16.04 -14.73
N PRO A 137 10.73 15.76 -16.00
CA PRO A 137 11.79 14.79 -16.32
C PRO A 137 13.16 15.09 -15.71
N GLY A 138 13.45 16.37 -15.43
CA GLY A 138 14.67 16.82 -14.73
C GLY A 138 14.46 17.12 -13.24
N GLY A 139 13.31 16.75 -12.69
CA GLY A 139 12.94 16.99 -11.30
C GLY A 139 13.58 16.01 -10.31
N HIS A 140 13.32 16.22 -9.01
CA HIS A 140 13.75 15.31 -7.96
C HIS A 140 13.04 13.95 -8.12
N PRO A 141 13.76 12.84 -8.25
CA PRO A 141 13.14 11.54 -8.49
C PRO A 141 12.43 11.02 -7.24
N VAL A 142 11.22 10.50 -7.43
CA VAL A 142 10.44 9.82 -6.39
C VAL A 142 9.80 8.55 -6.95
N VAL A 143 9.92 7.44 -6.23
CA VAL A 143 9.23 6.18 -6.54
C VAL A 143 8.00 6.01 -5.66
N PHE A 144 6.87 5.70 -6.29
CA PHE A 144 5.63 5.37 -5.61
C PHE A 144 5.45 3.85 -5.53
N LEU A 145 5.29 3.35 -4.31
CA LEU A 145 5.05 1.94 -4.00
C LEU A 145 3.57 1.75 -3.63
N HIS A 146 2.80 1.11 -4.51
CA HIS A 146 1.38 0.85 -4.27
C HIS A 146 1.15 -0.20 -3.17
N GLY A 147 -0.06 -0.18 -2.58
CA GLY A 147 -0.49 -1.09 -1.51
C GLY A 147 -1.09 -2.42 -2.01
N GLY A 148 -1.85 -3.06 -1.13
CA GLY A 148 -2.34 -4.44 -1.23
C GLY A 148 -1.54 -5.36 -0.30
N PRO A 149 -0.67 -6.27 -0.81
CA PRO A 149 -0.09 -6.26 -2.15
C PRO A 149 -1.05 -6.67 -3.27
N GLY A 150 -0.68 -6.38 -4.52
CA GLY A 150 -1.46 -6.79 -5.69
C GLY A 150 -2.44 -5.75 -6.25
N ALA A 151 -2.49 -4.53 -5.68
CA ALA A 151 -3.49 -3.53 -6.09
C ALA A 151 -3.22 -2.85 -7.44
N GLY A 152 -1.95 -2.60 -7.75
CA GLY A 152 -1.53 -1.74 -8.87
C GLY A 152 -1.68 -0.25 -8.58
N THR A 153 -1.16 0.55 -9.50
CA THR A 153 -1.19 2.02 -9.47
C THR A 153 -2.47 2.58 -10.10
N SER A 154 -2.74 3.86 -9.84
CA SER A 154 -3.84 4.62 -10.43
C SER A 154 -3.39 6.04 -10.78
N PRO A 155 -4.04 6.73 -11.74
CA PRO A 155 -3.69 8.10 -12.10
C PRO A 155 -3.73 9.08 -10.92
N GLY A 156 -4.59 8.83 -9.93
CA GLY A 156 -4.68 9.63 -8.71
C GLY A 156 -3.39 9.63 -7.88
N ASN A 157 -2.56 8.59 -7.99
CA ASN A 157 -1.31 8.48 -7.22
C ASN A 157 -0.25 9.52 -7.62
N ARG A 158 -0.32 10.09 -8.83
CA ARG A 158 0.59 11.16 -9.28
C ARG A 158 0.33 12.48 -8.55
N ARG A 159 -0.86 12.66 -7.98
CA ARG A 159 -1.34 13.95 -7.45
C ARG A 159 -0.81 14.28 -6.05
N PHE A 160 -0.04 13.40 -5.43
CA PHE A 160 0.62 13.68 -4.16
C PHE A 160 1.89 14.53 -4.30
N PHE A 161 2.37 14.73 -5.53
CA PHE A 161 3.66 15.33 -5.83
C PHE A 161 3.48 16.58 -6.67
N ASP A 162 4.30 17.59 -6.42
CA ASP A 162 4.41 18.77 -7.28
C ASP A 162 4.96 18.38 -8.66
N PRO A 163 4.17 18.47 -9.75
CA PRO A 163 4.61 18.06 -11.08
C PRO A 163 5.71 18.96 -11.65
N GLU A 164 5.94 20.16 -11.10
CA GLU A 164 7.03 21.03 -11.54
C GLU A 164 8.36 20.69 -10.87
N PHE A 165 8.32 20.06 -9.69
CA PHE A 165 9.52 19.72 -8.91
C PHE A 165 9.91 18.25 -9.01
N TYR A 166 8.96 17.32 -9.04
CA TYR A 166 9.22 15.90 -8.96
C TYR A 166 9.28 15.23 -10.35
N ARG A 167 10.26 14.32 -10.52
CA ARG A 167 10.22 13.23 -11.51
C ARG A 167 9.53 12.03 -10.85
N ILE A 168 8.25 11.85 -11.16
CA ILE A 168 7.38 10.90 -10.46
C ILE A 168 7.42 9.56 -11.18
N VAL A 169 7.89 8.50 -10.51
CA VAL A 169 7.96 7.13 -11.03
C VAL A 169 6.91 6.27 -10.35
N LEU A 170 5.97 5.73 -11.12
CA LEU A 170 4.99 4.74 -10.68
C LEU A 170 5.28 3.43 -11.41
N PHE A 171 5.12 2.31 -10.73
CA PHE A 171 5.17 0.99 -11.37
C PHE A 171 4.19 0.03 -10.71
N ASP A 172 3.70 -0.91 -11.50
CA ASP A 172 2.85 -1.99 -11.00
C ASP A 172 3.74 -3.17 -10.59
N GLN A 173 3.64 -3.61 -9.34
CA GLN A 173 4.39 -4.75 -8.82
C GLN A 173 4.02 -6.05 -9.55
N ARG A 174 4.84 -7.09 -9.38
CA ARG A 174 4.67 -8.40 -10.05
C ARG A 174 3.23 -8.91 -9.92
N GLY A 175 2.64 -9.29 -11.05
CA GLY A 175 1.28 -9.81 -11.15
C GLY A 175 0.13 -8.83 -10.93
N ALA A 176 0.40 -7.56 -10.58
CA ALA A 176 -0.61 -6.55 -10.32
C ALA A 176 -0.84 -5.61 -11.51
N GLY A 177 -2.01 -4.98 -11.56
CA GLY A 177 -2.32 -3.92 -12.53
C GLY A 177 -2.05 -4.31 -13.99
N LYS A 178 -1.13 -3.58 -14.63
CA LYS A 178 -0.69 -3.79 -16.02
C LYS A 178 0.53 -4.72 -16.11
N SER A 179 1.13 -5.15 -15.01
CA SER A 179 2.27 -6.08 -15.01
C SER A 179 1.85 -7.51 -15.36
N THR A 180 2.76 -8.27 -15.97
CA THR A 180 2.49 -9.61 -16.48
C THR A 180 3.51 -10.63 -15.98
N PRO A 181 3.10 -11.88 -15.74
CA PRO A 181 1.75 -12.43 -15.95
C PRO A 181 0.77 -12.02 -14.85
N HIS A 182 -0.47 -11.70 -15.22
CA HIS A 182 -1.49 -11.22 -14.28
C HIS A 182 -1.80 -12.25 -13.19
N ALA A 183 -1.91 -11.81 -11.93
CA ALA A 183 -2.15 -12.63 -10.75
C ALA A 183 -1.13 -13.78 -10.56
N CYS A 184 0.09 -13.64 -11.09
CA CYS A 184 1.14 -14.64 -10.93
C CYS A 184 1.77 -14.59 -9.53
N LEU A 185 1.96 -15.76 -8.92
CA LEU A 185 2.55 -15.92 -7.58
C LEU A 185 3.98 -16.49 -7.63
N GLU A 186 4.40 -17.03 -8.78
CA GLU A 186 5.76 -17.52 -8.99
C GLU A 186 6.73 -16.33 -8.96
N GLU A 187 7.88 -16.48 -8.29
CA GLU A 187 8.86 -15.40 -8.10
C GLU A 187 8.19 -14.08 -7.66
N ASN A 188 7.21 -14.13 -6.75
CA ASN A 188 6.50 -12.95 -6.28
C ASN A 188 6.65 -12.81 -4.76
N THR A 189 7.87 -12.48 -4.34
CA THR A 189 8.23 -12.28 -2.93
C THR A 189 8.62 -10.83 -2.63
N THR A 190 8.68 -10.46 -1.35
CA THR A 190 9.16 -9.13 -0.94
C THR A 190 10.54 -8.80 -1.52
N TRP A 191 11.45 -9.78 -1.54
CA TRP A 191 12.82 -9.59 -1.98
C TRP A 191 12.94 -9.53 -3.50
N ASP A 192 12.05 -10.22 -4.23
CA ASP A 192 11.87 -10.04 -5.66
C ASP A 192 11.45 -8.61 -6.00
N LEU A 193 10.49 -8.07 -5.27
CA LEU A 193 10.03 -6.69 -5.47
C LEU A 193 11.12 -5.66 -5.08
N VAL A 194 11.88 -5.90 -4.02
CA VAL A 194 13.05 -5.07 -3.67
C VAL A 194 14.07 -5.07 -4.81
N SER A 195 14.35 -6.23 -5.42
CA SER A 195 15.23 -6.33 -6.60
C SER A 195 14.66 -5.59 -7.81
N ASP A 196 13.35 -5.64 -8.03
CA ASP A 196 12.71 -4.95 -9.16
C ASP A 196 12.79 -3.44 -9.03
N ILE A 197 12.69 -2.92 -7.81
CA ILE A 197 12.84 -1.49 -7.51
C ILE A 197 14.24 -1.03 -7.96
N GLU A 198 15.31 -1.78 -7.66
CA GLU A 198 16.66 -1.45 -8.14
C GLU A 198 16.79 -1.58 -9.66
N LYS A 199 16.25 -2.64 -10.28
CA LYS A 199 16.27 -2.79 -11.74
C LYS A 199 15.58 -1.62 -12.44
N LEU A 200 14.46 -1.15 -11.89
CA LEU A 200 13.75 0.02 -12.41
C LEU A 200 14.56 1.31 -12.21
N ARG A 201 15.17 1.48 -11.03
CA ARG A 201 16.03 2.62 -10.73
C ARG A 201 17.18 2.73 -11.73
N GLU A 202 17.85 1.62 -12.00
CA GLU A 202 18.96 1.53 -12.97
C GLU A 202 18.48 1.73 -14.41
N HIS A 203 17.38 1.09 -14.81
CA HIS A 203 16.79 1.24 -16.15
C HIS A 203 16.41 2.69 -16.48
N LEU A 204 16.06 3.49 -15.47
CA LEU A 204 15.68 4.90 -15.60
C LEU A 204 16.85 5.88 -15.38
N ASP A 205 18.07 5.36 -15.19
CA ASP A 205 19.28 6.13 -14.90
C ASP A 205 19.12 7.07 -13.69
N ILE A 206 18.49 6.58 -12.62
CA ILE A 206 18.26 7.36 -11.38
C ILE A 206 19.30 6.95 -10.34
N PRO A 207 20.22 7.84 -9.89
CA PRO A 207 21.23 7.45 -8.88
C PRO A 207 20.62 7.12 -7.52
N GLU A 208 19.73 8.00 -7.04
CA GLU A 208 19.04 7.93 -5.75
C GLU A 208 17.66 8.56 -5.91
N TRP A 209 16.70 8.19 -5.07
CA TRP A 209 15.35 8.76 -5.13
C TRP A 209 14.66 8.83 -3.77
N GLN A 210 13.59 9.61 -3.70
CA GLN A 210 12.66 9.57 -2.58
C GLN A 210 11.78 8.32 -2.70
N VAL A 211 11.46 7.66 -1.59
CA VAL A 211 10.53 6.53 -1.54
C VAL A 211 9.21 6.97 -0.91
N PHE A 212 8.12 6.74 -1.62
CA PHE A 212 6.76 7.01 -1.14
C PHE A 212 5.95 5.71 -1.16
N GLY A 213 5.30 5.34 -0.04
CA GLY A 213 4.51 4.11 0.01
C GLY A 213 3.51 4.06 1.15
N GLY A 214 2.33 3.48 0.93
CA GLY A 214 1.32 3.36 1.99
C GLY A 214 0.69 1.98 2.06
N SER A 215 0.19 1.58 3.24
CA SER A 215 -0.28 0.21 3.50
C SER A 215 0.87 -0.78 3.27
N TRP A 216 0.66 -1.85 2.52
CA TRP A 216 1.75 -2.70 1.99
C TRP A 216 2.88 -1.90 1.31
N GLY A 217 2.59 -0.78 0.66
CA GLY A 217 3.61 0.10 0.10
C GLY A 217 4.57 0.64 1.17
N SER A 218 4.11 0.80 2.42
CA SER A 218 4.98 1.14 3.56
C SER A 218 5.85 -0.04 4.01
N THR A 219 5.32 -1.27 3.97
CA THR A 219 6.07 -2.51 4.20
C THR A 219 7.22 -2.62 3.20
N LEU A 220 6.91 -2.45 1.91
CA LEU A 220 7.90 -2.52 0.84
C LEU A 220 8.88 -1.33 0.89
N ALA A 221 8.42 -0.13 1.24
CA ALA A 221 9.29 1.03 1.43
C ALA A 221 10.33 0.80 2.53
N LEU A 222 9.91 0.24 3.67
CA LEU A 222 10.81 -0.10 4.77
C LEU A 222 11.80 -1.18 4.34
N ALA A 223 11.32 -2.28 3.75
CA ALA A 223 12.19 -3.38 3.29
C ALA A 223 13.24 -2.90 2.27
N TYR A 224 12.82 -2.12 1.28
CA TYR A 224 13.71 -1.53 0.28
C TYR A 224 14.74 -0.58 0.91
N SER A 225 14.27 0.38 1.73
CA SER A 225 15.16 1.38 2.33
C SER A 225 16.15 0.78 3.32
N GLN A 226 15.78 -0.30 4.02
CA GLN A 226 16.67 -1.03 4.92
C GLN A 226 17.72 -1.88 4.18
N THR A 227 17.44 -2.25 2.92
CA THR A 227 18.34 -3.03 2.06
C THR A 227 19.28 -2.12 1.28
N HIS A 228 18.78 -0.96 0.82
CA HIS A 228 19.49 -0.01 -0.03
C HIS A 228 19.44 1.42 0.56
N PRO A 229 19.92 1.65 1.81
CA PRO A 229 19.80 2.95 2.46
C PRO A 229 20.52 4.07 1.69
N ASP A 230 21.59 3.74 0.98
CA ASP A 230 22.38 4.66 0.15
C ASP A 230 21.68 5.09 -1.15
N LYS A 231 20.53 4.49 -1.48
CA LYS A 231 19.72 4.84 -2.67
C LYS A 231 18.51 5.72 -2.32
N VAL A 232 18.31 6.05 -1.04
CA VAL A 232 17.10 6.69 -0.55
C VAL A 232 17.39 8.09 -0.02
N THR A 233 16.90 9.10 -0.74
CA THR A 233 17.05 10.51 -0.34
C THR A 233 16.06 10.92 0.76
N GLY A 234 14.92 10.24 0.85
CA GLY A 234 13.86 10.53 1.82
C GLY A 234 12.70 9.54 1.74
N ILE A 235 11.91 9.46 2.80
CA ILE A 235 10.82 8.48 2.96
C ILE A 235 9.52 9.17 3.36
N VAL A 236 8.43 8.91 2.64
CA VAL A 236 7.07 9.32 3.03
C VAL A 236 6.19 8.08 3.05
N ILE A 237 5.76 7.68 4.25
CA ILE A 237 5.00 6.45 4.44
C ILE A 237 3.70 6.67 5.21
N ARG A 238 2.68 5.86 4.91
CA ARG A 238 1.34 6.00 5.49
C ARG A 238 0.66 4.67 5.78
N GLY A 239 -0.21 4.62 6.79
CA GLY A 239 -1.02 3.42 7.06
C GLY A 239 -0.09 2.25 7.34
N ILE A 240 0.71 2.40 8.40
CA ILE A 240 1.91 1.60 8.63
C ILE A 240 1.54 0.14 8.82
N PHE A 241 2.09 -0.69 7.93
CA PHE A 241 1.92 -2.13 7.97
C PHE A 241 3.28 -2.80 8.11
N LEU A 242 3.49 -3.50 9.23
CA LEU A 242 4.76 -4.15 9.55
C LEU A 242 4.71 -5.66 9.36
N LEU A 243 3.57 -6.18 8.91
CA LEU A 243 3.31 -7.59 8.63
C LEU A 243 3.47 -8.56 9.81
N ARG A 244 3.47 -8.05 11.04
CA ARG A 244 3.48 -8.90 12.24
C ARG A 244 2.21 -9.73 12.33
N LYS A 245 2.31 -10.92 12.92
CA LYS A 245 1.17 -11.83 13.13
C LYS A 245 -0.01 -11.11 13.80
N LYS A 246 0.26 -10.24 14.79
CA LYS A 246 -0.79 -9.49 15.49
C LYS A 246 -1.58 -8.52 14.59
N GLU A 247 -1.00 -8.05 13.49
CA GLU A 247 -1.69 -7.19 12.51
C GLU A 247 -2.54 -8.03 11.55
N LEU A 248 -2.01 -9.19 11.13
CA LEU A 248 -2.75 -10.16 10.32
C LEU A 248 -3.95 -10.74 11.09
N ASP A 249 -3.73 -11.15 12.34
CA ASP A 249 -4.79 -11.65 13.23
C ASP A 249 -5.86 -10.59 13.48
N TRP A 250 -5.45 -9.34 13.66
CA TRP A 250 -6.38 -8.22 13.84
C TRP A 250 -7.34 -8.10 12.65
N PHE A 251 -6.82 -8.10 11.42
CA PHE A 251 -7.64 -7.79 10.25
C PHE A 251 -8.34 -9.01 9.64
N TYR A 252 -7.70 -10.19 9.69
CA TYR A 252 -8.20 -11.41 9.02
C TYR A 252 -8.63 -12.52 9.96
N GLU A 253 -8.48 -12.38 11.29
CA GLU A 253 -8.91 -13.42 12.25
C GLU A 253 -9.91 -12.87 13.29
N GLY A 254 -10.57 -11.75 12.98
CA GLY A 254 -11.78 -11.28 13.67
C GLY A 254 -11.60 -10.10 14.62
N GLY A 255 -10.43 -9.46 14.71
CA GLY A 255 -10.25 -8.24 15.49
C GLY A 255 -11.10 -7.07 14.96
N ALA A 256 -10.86 -6.67 13.71
CA ALA A 256 -11.60 -5.61 13.03
C ALA A 256 -13.09 -5.94 12.80
N ALA A 257 -13.45 -7.23 12.80
CA ALA A 257 -14.83 -7.69 12.70
C ALA A 257 -15.73 -7.19 13.84
N THR A 258 -15.14 -6.84 15.00
CA THR A 258 -15.88 -6.23 16.11
C THR A 258 -16.42 -4.83 15.78
N ILE A 259 -15.85 -4.18 14.77
CA ILE A 259 -16.26 -2.85 14.29
C ILE A 259 -17.19 -2.99 13.06
N PHE A 260 -16.92 -3.96 12.18
CA PHE A 260 -17.66 -4.18 10.93
C PHE A 260 -18.23 -5.60 10.83
N PRO A 261 -19.16 -6.00 11.70
CA PRO A 261 -19.74 -7.35 11.67
C PRO A 261 -20.49 -7.62 10.37
N ASP A 262 -21.19 -6.63 9.83
CA ASP A 262 -21.94 -6.68 8.58
C ASP A 262 -21.06 -6.93 7.34
N ALA A 263 -19.87 -6.32 7.29
CA ALA A 263 -18.89 -6.60 6.23
C ALA A 263 -18.15 -7.93 6.46
N TRP A 264 -17.98 -8.34 7.71
CA TRP A 264 -17.28 -9.57 8.09
C TRP A 264 -18.07 -10.84 7.79
N GLU A 265 -19.39 -10.84 8.00
CA GLU A 265 -20.24 -12.03 7.82
C GLU A 265 -20.09 -12.67 6.42
N PRO A 266 -20.16 -11.94 5.29
CA PRO A 266 -19.95 -12.52 3.97
C PRO A 266 -18.54 -13.08 3.75
N PHE A 267 -17.51 -12.52 4.39
CA PHE A 267 -16.14 -13.04 4.36
C PHE A 267 -16.05 -14.34 5.17
N ARG A 268 -16.51 -14.31 6.42
CA ARG A 268 -16.51 -15.45 7.33
C ARG A 268 -17.33 -16.62 6.79
N ASP A 269 -18.54 -16.37 6.32
CA ASP A 269 -19.53 -17.40 6.00
C ASP A 269 -19.28 -18.10 4.68
N PHE A 270 -18.41 -17.54 3.84
CA PHE A 270 -17.87 -18.23 2.67
C PHE A 270 -16.95 -19.41 3.07
N ILE A 271 -16.40 -19.39 4.28
CA ILE A 271 -15.57 -20.47 4.82
C ILE A 271 -16.42 -21.42 5.68
N PRO A 272 -16.40 -22.75 5.43
CA PRO A 272 -17.03 -23.77 6.27
C PRO A 272 -16.58 -23.68 7.73
N GLU A 273 -17.48 -23.93 8.68
CA GLU A 273 -17.23 -23.75 10.11
C GLU A 273 -16.00 -24.50 10.63
N ASP A 274 -15.71 -25.68 10.10
CA ASP A 274 -14.56 -26.53 10.46
C ASP A 274 -13.22 -26.03 9.91
N GLU A 275 -13.23 -25.07 8.98
CA GLU A 275 -12.02 -24.41 8.43
C GLU A 275 -11.80 -22.99 9.01
N ARG A 276 -12.64 -22.52 9.95
CA ARG A 276 -12.58 -21.14 10.51
C ARG A 276 -11.54 -20.92 11.61
N ASN A 277 -10.62 -21.87 11.80
CA ASN A 277 -9.52 -21.74 12.76
C ASN A 277 -8.35 -20.88 12.24
N CYS A 278 -8.29 -20.63 10.92
CA CYS A 278 -7.41 -19.65 10.29
C CYS A 278 -7.97 -19.26 8.92
N PHE A 279 -8.57 -18.08 8.80
CA PHE A 279 -9.17 -17.62 7.55
C PHE A 279 -8.11 -17.41 6.46
N ILE A 280 -6.92 -16.92 6.80
CA ILE A 280 -5.84 -16.75 5.82
C ILE A 280 -5.52 -18.08 5.12
N ALA A 281 -5.37 -19.17 5.86
CA ALA A 281 -5.10 -20.50 5.29
C ALA A 281 -6.29 -21.05 4.52
N ALA A 282 -7.52 -20.88 5.04
CA ALA A 282 -8.74 -21.35 4.38
C ALA A 282 -8.98 -20.63 3.04
N TYR A 283 -8.74 -19.32 2.98
CA TYR A 283 -8.79 -18.57 1.72
C TYR A 283 -7.67 -18.98 0.77
N SER A 284 -6.46 -19.25 1.26
CA SER A 284 -5.34 -19.71 0.43
C SER A 284 -5.70 -20.94 -0.40
N LYS A 285 -6.30 -21.96 0.24
CA LYS A 285 -6.80 -23.18 -0.42
C LYS A 285 -7.73 -22.88 -1.59
N ARG A 286 -8.59 -21.87 -1.46
CA ARG A 286 -9.58 -21.48 -2.48
C ARG A 286 -8.95 -20.62 -3.58
N LEU A 287 -8.12 -19.67 -3.19
CA LEU A 287 -7.40 -18.74 -4.08
C LEU A 287 -6.34 -19.42 -4.96
N THR A 288 -5.90 -20.63 -4.59
CA THR A 288 -4.98 -21.47 -5.39
C THR A 288 -5.66 -22.72 -5.96
N SER A 289 -6.99 -22.82 -5.90
CA SER A 289 -7.75 -23.97 -6.42
C SER A 289 -7.61 -24.11 -7.95
N SER A 290 -7.69 -25.31 -8.52
CA SER A 290 -7.80 -25.46 -9.97
C SER A 290 -9.17 -25.02 -10.52
N ASP A 291 -10.17 -24.81 -9.66
CA ASP A 291 -11.48 -24.29 -10.03
C ASP A 291 -11.45 -22.75 -10.09
N ALA A 292 -11.52 -22.21 -11.31
CA ALA A 292 -11.50 -20.77 -11.57
C ALA A 292 -12.68 -20.01 -10.96
N ASN A 293 -13.87 -20.62 -10.91
CA ASN A 293 -15.05 -19.97 -10.33
C ASN A 293 -14.89 -19.84 -8.82
N LEU A 294 -14.39 -20.90 -8.17
CA LEU A 294 -14.09 -20.86 -6.73
C LEU A 294 -13.01 -19.83 -6.40
N GLN A 295 -11.96 -19.73 -7.23
CA GLN A 295 -10.93 -18.70 -7.06
C GLN A 295 -11.51 -17.29 -7.11
N ILE A 296 -12.33 -16.99 -8.13
CA ILE A 296 -12.92 -15.65 -8.33
C ILE A 296 -13.87 -15.31 -7.18
N GLU A 297 -14.76 -16.23 -6.78
CA GLU A 297 -15.67 -16.00 -5.66
C GLU A 297 -14.90 -15.74 -4.36
N ALA A 298 -13.88 -16.56 -4.05
CA ALA A 298 -13.02 -16.32 -2.90
C ALA A 298 -12.34 -14.95 -2.96
N ALA A 299 -11.81 -14.60 -4.14
CA ALA A 299 -11.12 -13.34 -4.36
C ALA A 299 -12.03 -12.13 -4.13
N LYS A 300 -13.29 -12.19 -4.56
CA LYS A 300 -14.27 -11.12 -4.35
C LYS A 300 -14.63 -10.97 -2.88
N ARG A 301 -14.85 -12.06 -2.15
CA ARG A 301 -15.13 -12.00 -0.69
C ARG A 301 -13.98 -11.37 0.08
N TRP A 302 -12.76 -11.81 -0.22
CA TRP A 302 -11.53 -11.26 0.36
C TRP A 302 -11.37 -9.77 0.06
N THR A 303 -11.47 -9.39 -1.22
CA THR A 303 -11.30 -8.00 -1.65
C THR A 303 -12.39 -7.09 -1.10
N MET A 304 -13.64 -7.55 -1.08
CA MET A 304 -14.77 -6.78 -0.57
C MET A 304 -14.61 -6.42 0.92
N TRP A 305 -14.11 -7.36 1.73
CA TRP A 305 -13.82 -7.11 3.15
C TRP A 305 -12.92 -5.88 3.34
N GLU A 306 -11.83 -5.79 2.57
CA GLU A 306 -10.94 -4.63 2.65
C GLU A 306 -11.57 -3.37 2.06
N MET A 307 -12.25 -3.47 0.91
CA MET A 307 -12.84 -2.30 0.28
C MET A 307 -13.93 -1.64 1.14
N MET A 308 -14.63 -2.42 1.96
CA MET A 308 -15.65 -1.93 2.90
C MET A 308 -15.07 -1.30 4.18
N THR A 309 -13.79 -1.51 4.48
CA THR A 309 -13.16 -1.12 5.75
C THR A 309 -12.02 -0.10 5.57
N ALA A 310 -11.61 0.19 4.34
CA ALA A 310 -10.50 1.10 4.04
C ALA A 310 -10.77 2.60 4.33
N HIS A 311 -12.01 3.01 4.57
CA HIS A 311 -12.37 4.41 4.85
C HIS A 311 -13.15 4.51 6.17
N LEU A 312 -13.00 5.63 6.88
CA LEU A 312 -13.75 5.91 8.11
C LEU A 312 -15.26 5.92 7.84
N ILE A 313 -15.66 6.59 6.76
CA ILE A 313 -17.01 6.50 6.21
C ILE A 313 -16.91 5.72 4.91
N GLN A 314 -17.68 4.63 4.79
CA GLN A 314 -17.65 3.74 3.63
C GLN A 314 -17.74 4.50 2.31
N ASN A 315 -16.80 4.22 1.41
CA ASN A 315 -16.72 4.85 0.10
C ASN A 315 -17.30 3.91 -0.96
N HIS A 316 -18.45 4.26 -1.52
CA HIS A 316 -19.14 3.42 -2.51
C HIS A 316 -18.34 3.19 -3.79
N GLU A 317 -17.53 4.15 -4.24
CA GLU A 317 -16.66 3.96 -5.42
C GLU A 317 -15.53 2.96 -5.14
N ASN A 318 -14.97 2.99 -3.93
CA ASN A 318 -13.99 2.00 -3.50
C ASN A 318 -14.61 0.60 -3.41
N ILE A 319 -15.80 0.48 -2.82
CA ILE A 319 -16.55 -0.78 -2.69
C ILE A 319 -16.83 -1.41 -4.07
N LYS A 320 -17.16 -0.59 -5.08
CA LYS A 320 -17.38 -1.10 -6.45
C LYS A 320 -16.16 -1.83 -7.02
N ARG A 321 -14.93 -1.45 -6.68
CA ARG A 321 -13.73 -2.17 -7.14
C ARG A 321 -13.69 -3.61 -6.66
N GLY A 322 -14.22 -3.91 -5.47
CA GLY A 322 -14.29 -5.27 -4.95
C GLY A 322 -15.21 -6.20 -5.73
N ASN A 323 -15.99 -5.68 -6.69
CA ASN A 323 -16.81 -6.47 -7.60
C ASN A 323 -16.12 -6.74 -8.95
N ASP A 324 -14.99 -6.10 -9.25
CA ASP A 324 -14.25 -6.35 -10.48
C ASP A 324 -13.45 -7.65 -10.36
N ASP A 325 -13.78 -8.64 -11.18
CA ASP A 325 -13.22 -10.00 -11.07
C ASP A 325 -11.71 -9.99 -11.33
N LYS A 326 -11.24 -9.20 -12.30
CA LYS A 326 -9.82 -9.16 -12.67
C LYS A 326 -8.98 -8.55 -11.55
N PHE A 327 -9.39 -7.40 -11.04
CA PHE A 327 -8.77 -6.73 -9.90
C PHE A 327 -8.80 -7.62 -8.66
N SER A 328 -9.98 -8.13 -8.29
CA SER A 328 -10.14 -8.95 -7.10
C SER A 328 -9.26 -10.19 -7.15
N LEU A 329 -9.17 -10.85 -8.31
CA LEU A 329 -8.33 -12.03 -8.49
C LEU A 329 -6.84 -11.75 -8.26
N ALA A 330 -6.29 -10.69 -8.85
CA ALA A 330 -4.89 -10.32 -8.61
C ALA A 330 -4.67 -9.88 -7.17
N PHE A 331 -5.54 -8.99 -6.66
CA PHE A 331 -5.47 -8.44 -5.32
C PHE A 331 -5.47 -9.55 -4.28
N ALA A 332 -6.54 -10.34 -4.19
CA ALA A 332 -6.69 -11.35 -3.15
C ALA A 332 -5.65 -12.47 -3.24
N ARG A 333 -5.31 -12.95 -4.46
CA ARG A 333 -4.32 -14.04 -4.60
C ARG A 333 -2.94 -13.60 -4.16
N ILE A 334 -2.51 -12.40 -4.59
CA ILE A 334 -1.19 -11.88 -4.23
C ILE A 334 -1.17 -11.53 -2.74
N GLU A 335 -2.18 -10.82 -2.25
CA GLU A 335 -2.27 -10.43 -0.84
C GLU A 335 -2.22 -11.65 0.11
N ASN A 336 -3.10 -12.62 -0.12
CA ASN A 336 -3.10 -13.85 0.67
C ASN A 336 -1.77 -14.61 0.56
N HIS A 337 -1.15 -14.66 -0.63
CA HIS A 337 0.15 -15.30 -0.84
C HIS A 337 1.23 -14.69 0.05
N TYR A 338 1.32 -13.36 0.14
CA TYR A 338 2.27 -12.70 1.02
C TYR A 338 1.97 -13.02 2.49
N PHE A 339 0.70 -13.05 2.89
CA PHE A 339 0.33 -13.25 4.30
C PHE A 339 0.56 -14.67 4.79
N VAL A 340 0.23 -15.69 3.98
CA VAL A 340 0.56 -17.10 4.26
C VAL A 340 2.07 -17.28 4.45
N ASN A 341 2.88 -16.52 3.71
CA ASN A 341 4.33 -16.57 3.78
C ASN A 341 4.95 -15.53 4.73
N LYS A 342 4.14 -14.85 5.57
CA LYS A 342 4.62 -13.84 6.54
C LYS A 342 5.47 -12.74 5.90
N GLY A 343 5.08 -12.33 4.69
CA GLY A 343 5.81 -11.36 3.88
C GLY A 343 7.20 -11.80 3.46
N PHE A 344 7.53 -13.09 3.56
CA PHE A 344 8.89 -13.59 3.32
C PHE A 344 9.94 -12.91 4.21
N LEU A 345 9.51 -12.30 5.33
CA LEU A 345 10.39 -11.61 6.26
C LEU A 345 11.08 -12.65 7.16
N PRO A 346 12.38 -12.46 7.49
CA PRO A 346 13.13 -13.39 8.36
C PRO A 346 12.54 -13.57 9.76
N SER A 347 11.85 -12.56 10.28
CA SER A 347 11.23 -12.56 11.60
C SER A 347 9.97 -11.71 11.62
N ASP A 348 9.11 -11.92 12.62
CA ASP A 348 7.88 -11.15 12.81
C ASP A 348 8.17 -9.64 12.98
N SER A 349 9.19 -9.31 13.77
CA SER A 349 9.62 -7.93 14.05
C SER A 349 10.63 -7.37 13.05
N HIS A 350 10.94 -8.07 11.95
CA HIS A 350 12.07 -7.76 11.07
C HIS A 350 12.17 -6.28 10.69
N LEU A 351 11.06 -5.66 10.26
CA LEU A 351 11.05 -4.27 9.82
C LEU A 351 11.28 -3.28 10.97
N LEU A 352 10.90 -3.60 12.21
CA LEU A 352 11.20 -2.77 13.38
C LEU A 352 12.66 -2.95 13.82
N ASP A 353 13.15 -4.19 13.83
CA ASP A 353 14.50 -4.52 14.27
C ASP A 353 15.58 -3.91 13.37
N ASN A 354 15.23 -3.56 12.13
CA ASN A 354 16.15 -3.00 11.14
C ASN A 354 16.01 -1.47 10.95
N VAL A 355 15.21 -0.79 11.78
CA VAL A 355 14.99 0.67 11.68
C VAL A 355 16.31 1.45 11.80
N ASP A 356 17.25 1.03 12.65
CA ASP A 356 18.53 1.73 12.85
C ASP A 356 19.31 1.95 11.54
N LYS A 357 19.14 1.07 10.55
CA LYS A 357 19.76 1.20 9.23
C LYS A 357 19.30 2.44 8.46
N ILE A 358 18.11 2.97 8.76
CA ILE A 358 17.47 4.06 8.02
C ILE A 358 17.19 5.30 8.87
N ARG A 359 17.56 5.30 10.16
CA ARG A 359 17.27 6.42 11.08
C ARG A 359 17.84 7.77 10.63
N HIS A 360 18.94 7.72 9.88
CA HIS A 360 19.60 8.90 9.34
C HIS A 360 18.84 9.52 8.15
N ILE A 361 17.94 8.76 7.50
CA ILE A 361 17.15 9.22 6.35
C ILE A 361 15.96 10.04 6.87
N LYS A 362 15.69 11.18 6.21
CA LYS A 362 14.52 12.00 6.55
C LYS A 362 13.24 11.28 6.19
N ALA A 363 12.36 11.13 7.18
CA ALA A 363 11.12 10.37 7.04
C ALA A 363 9.90 11.09 7.61
N PHE A 364 8.76 10.88 6.95
CA PHE A 364 7.44 11.32 7.40
C PHE A 364 6.51 10.11 7.48
N ILE A 365 5.84 9.95 8.63
CA ILE A 365 4.88 8.89 8.91
C ILE A 365 3.51 9.53 9.11
N VAL A 366 2.55 9.17 8.26
CA VAL A 366 1.15 9.64 8.36
C VAL A 366 0.24 8.46 8.71
N GLN A 367 -0.61 8.60 9.72
CA GLN A 367 -1.51 7.52 10.15
C GLN A 367 -2.91 8.05 10.43
N GLY A 368 -3.94 7.39 9.89
CA GLY A 368 -5.33 7.63 10.32
C GLY A 368 -5.58 7.05 11.70
N ARG A 369 -6.20 7.83 12.60
CA ARG A 369 -6.50 7.38 13.98
C ARG A 369 -7.39 6.13 13.99
N TYR A 370 -8.34 6.06 13.07
CA TYR A 370 -9.33 4.99 12.97
C TYR A 370 -9.02 4.06 11.78
N ASP A 371 -7.76 3.95 11.40
CA ASP A 371 -7.30 2.94 10.44
C ASP A 371 -7.53 1.54 11.01
N VAL A 372 -8.53 0.84 10.47
CA VAL A 372 -8.88 -0.53 10.88
C VAL A 372 -8.18 -1.60 10.05
N CYS A 373 -7.63 -1.26 8.87
CA CYS A 373 -6.88 -2.20 8.05
C CYS A 373 -5.48 -2.40 8.64
N CYS A 374 -4.80 -1.29 8.94
CA CYS A 374 -3.48 -1.24 9.55
C CYS A 374 -3.59 -0.51 10.90
N PRO A 375 -3.86 -1.22 12.00
CA PRO A 375 -4.21 -0.59 13.26
C PRO A 375 -3.11 0.35 13.75
N MET A 376 -3.52 1.51 14.28
CA MET A 376 -2.66 2.59 14.79
C MET A 376 -1.48 2.14 15.68
N MET A 377 -1.59 0.98 16.33
CA MET A 377 -0.51 0.37 17.10
C MET A 377 0.80 0.19 16.29
N SER A 378 0.72 -0.11 14.99
CA SER A 378 1.89 -0.33 14.14
C SER A 378 2.66 0.96 13.88
N ALA A 379 1.95 2.03 13.53
CA ALA A 379 2.56 3.34 13.37
C ALA A 379 3.15 3.87 14.68
N TRP A 380 2.48 3.60 15.81
CA TRP A 380 3.00 3.96 17.13
C TRP A 380 4.28 3.20 17.50
N ASP A 381 4.33 1.90 17.22
CA ASP A 381 5.53 1.09 17.44
C ASP A 381 6.70 1.55 16.57
N LEU A 382 6.45 1.84 15.27
CA LEU A 382 7.46 2.38 14.37
C LEU A 382 7.96 3.76 14.81
N HIS A 383 7.06 4.66 15.21
CA HIS A 383 7.43 5.99 15.71
C HIS A 383 8.34 5.92 16.94
N LYS A 384 8.08 5.00 17.89
CA LYS A 384 8.96 4.79 19.05
C LYS A 384 10.34 4.28 18.65
N ALA A 385 10.41 3.40 17.65
CA ALA A 385 11.69 2.86 17.15
C ALA A 385 12.45 3.87 16.27
N TRP A 386 11.74 4.82 15.67
CA TRP A 386 12.29 5.82 14.74
C TRP A 386 11.97 7.26 15.20
N PRO A 387 12.57 7.74 16.31
CA PRO A 387 12.26 9.05 16.87
C PRO A 387 12.62 10.23 15.95
N GLU A 388 13.50 10.03 14.97
CA GLU A 388 13.88 11.05 13.98
C GLU A 388 12.81 11.29 12.90
N ALA A 389 11.88 10.35 12.70
CA ALA A 389 10.81 10.49 11.72
C ALA A 389 9.72 11.44 12.23
N GLU A 390 9.26 12.36 11.36
CA GLU A 390 8.12 13.20 11.70
C GLU A 390 6.84 12.37 11.67
N PHE A 391 6.17 12.26 12.82
CA PHE A 391 4.97 11.47 12.97
C PHE A 391 3.70 12.33 13.05
N LYS A 392 2.74 12.04 12.18
CA LYS A 392 1.44 12.71 12.10
C LYS A 392 0.31 11.72 12.19
N VAL A 393 -0.60 11.99 13.13
CA VAL A 393 -1.85 11.24 13.28
C VAL A 393 -3.00 12.13 12.85
N VAL A 394 -3.77 11.66 11.87
CA VAL A 394 -4.98 12.34 11.39
C VAL A 394 -6.15 11.87 12.26
N PRO A 395 -6.76 12.77 13.06
CA PRO A 395 -7.66 12.38 14.15
C PRO A 395 -8.97 11.77 13.67
N ASP A 396 -9.42 12.09 12.46
CA ASP A 396 -10.73 11.77 11.88
C ASP A 396 -10.61 11.05 10.53
N ALA A 397 -9.62 10.16 10.39
CA ALA A 397 -9.41 9.41 9.16
C ALA A 397 -9.25 7.90 9.38
N GLY A 398 -9.69 7.13 8.38
CA GLY A 398 -9.48 5.69 8.26
C GLY A 398 -8.15 5.35 7.57
N HIS A 399 -8.13 4.25 6.82
CA HIS A 399 -6.91 3.72 6.21
C HIS A 399 -6.46 4.50 4.98
N SER A 400 -7.38 4.74 4.04
CA SER A 400 -7.11 5.20 2.67
C SER A 400 -6.26 6.48 2.58
N ALA A 401 -5.35 6.54 1.59
CA ALA A 401 -4.59 7.77 1.28
C ALA A 401 -5.50 8.91 0.80
N ASN A 402 -6.72 8.59 0.36
CA ASN A 402 -7.67 9.57 -0.15
C ASN A 402 -8.63 10.09 0.94
N GLU A 403 -8.44 9.71 2.20
CA GLU A 403 -9.06 10.44 3.31
C GLU A 403 -8.56 11.89 3.29
N ILE A 404 -9.46 12.86 3.44
CA ILE A 404 -9.15 14.29 3.22
C ILE A 404 -7.92 14.72 4.04
N GLY A 405 -7.90 14.41 5.34
CA GLY A 405 -6.78 14.76 6.22
C GLY A 405 -5.50 13.98 5.91
N VAL A 406 -5.60 12.72 5.48
CA VAL A 406 -4.43 11.90 5.12
C VAL A 406 -3.80 12.42 3.82
N ALA A 407 -4.60 12.71 2.81
CA ALA A 407 -4.14 13.26 1.55
C ALA A 407 -3.42 14.60 1.75
N ALA A 408 -3.99 15.47 2.60
CA ALA A 408 -3.39 16.75 2.95
C ALA A 408 -2.02 16.61 3.64
N GLU A 409 -1.89 15.71 4.60
CA GLU A 409 -0.62 15.49 5.29
C GLU A 409 0.43 14.84 4.37
N LEU A 410 0.02 13.97 3.43
CA LEU A 410 0.92 13.40 2.42
C LEU A 410 1.47 14.46 1.46
N VAL A 411 0.62 15.36 0.96
CA VAL A 411 1.05 16.50 0.14
C VAL A 411 1.96 17.42 0.95
N SER A 412 1.58 17.73 2.20
CA SER A 412 2.40 18.56 3.09
C SER A 412 3.77 17.95 3.37
N ALA A 413 3.87 16.63 3.53
CA ALA A 413 5.15 15.94 3.74
C ALA A 413 6.08 16.11 2.54
N ASN A 414 5.56 15.94 1.32
CA ASN A 414 6.33 16.16 0.09
C ASN A 414 6.76 17.63 -0.06
N GLU A 415 5.90 18.61 0.23
CA GLU A 415 6.29 20.03 0.18
C GLU A 415 7.34 20.40 1.22
N LYS A 416 7.27 19.84 2.43
CA LYS A 416 8.31 19.99 3.44
C LYS A 416 9.63 19.39 2.95
N PHE A 417 9.59 18.20 2.37
CA PHE A 417 10.77 17.54 1.82
C PHE A 417 11.44 18.35 0.69
N LYS A 418 10.66 18.76 -0.31
CA LYS A 418 11.08 19.71 -1.35
C LYS A 418 11.71 20.97 -0.79
N SER A 419 11.12 21.55 0.26
CA SER A 419 11.63 22.77 0.90
C SER A 419 12.95 22.56 1.63
N MET A 420 13.24 21.33 2.09
CA MET A 420 14.53 20.98 2.69
C MET A 420 15.63 20.80 1.64
N LEU A 421 15.31 20.25 0.46
CA LEU A 421 16.27 20.05 -0.63
C LEU A 421 16.66 21.34 -1.36
N ARG A 422 15.83 22.39 -1.28
CA ARG A 422 16.13 23.70 -1.88
C ARG A 422 17.01 24.59 -1.00
N LYS A 423 17.25 24.21 0.25
CA LYS A 423 18.15 24.90 1.18
C LYS A 423 19.54 24.29 1.08
#